data_AF-T1AP58-F1
#
_entry.id   AF-T1AP58-F1
#
_cell.length_a   1.000
_cell.length_b   1.000
_cell.length_c   1.000
_cell.angle_alpha   90.00
_cell.angle_beta   90.00
_cell.angle_gamma   90.00
#
_symmetry.space_group_name_H-M   'P 1'
#
loop_
_entity.id
_entity.type
_entity.pdbx_description
1 polymer ?
#
loop_
_entity_poly.entity_id
_entity_poly.type
_entity_poly.pdbx_seq_one_letter_code
_entity_poly.pdbx_strand_id
1 'polypeptide(L)'
;MTKGQPSPTSQIGFEGNIEKPFDAILTALSIPAPNFIARTFSGDPKTLTAVLKEALEFNRAHRGFAFIEDLSPCVTYNDTYKLWRERVVDVSKLPGYNPSDRKAMFRLC
;
A
#
# COMPACT_ATOMS: atom_id res chain seq x y z
N MET A 1 -12.17 -16.08 2.52
CA MET A 1 -12.37 -16.79 1.23
C MET A 1 -11.88 -18.23 1.31
N THR A 2 -10.59 -18.53 1.44
CA THR A 2 -10.07 -19.92 1.43
C THR A 2 -9.62 -20.47 2.79
N LYS A 3 -9.79 -19.71 3.88
CA LYS A 3 -9.43 -20.06 5.27
C LYS A 3 -7.98 -19.83 5.69
N GLY A 4 -7.34 -18.77 5.19
CA GLY A 4 -6.10 -18.24 5.82
C GLY A 4 -4.78 -18.77 5.27
N GLN A 5 -4.76 -19.33 4.05
CA GLN A 5 -3.50 -19.70 3.39
C GLN A 5 -2.58 -18.50 3.21
N PRO A 6 -1.24 -18.70 3.23
CA PRO A 6 -0.29 -17.64 2.96
C PRO A 6 -0.48 -17.07 1.55
N SER A 7 -0.31 -15.75 1.46
CA SER A 7 -0.37 -14.96 0.23
C SER A 7 1.04 -14.49 -0.16
N PRO A 8 1.26 -13.96 -1.38
CA PRO A 8 2.56 -13.40 -1.76
C PRO A 8 3.07 -12.30 -0.82
N THR A 9 2.20 -11.59 -0.10
CA THR A 9 2.59 -10.52 0.85
C THR A 9 2.73 -11.02 2.29
N SER A 10 2.50 -12.31 2.54
CA SER A 10 2.65 -12.92 3.87
C SER A 10 4.09 -12.86 4.34
N GLN A 11 4.30 -12.53 5.61
CA GLN A 11 5.64 -12.52 6.22
C GLN A 11 6.22 -13.94 6.29
N ILE A 12 7.54 -14.05 6.31
CA ILE A 12 8.23 -15.32 6.54
C ILE A 12 7.79 -15.88 7.90
N GLY A 13 7.46 -17.18 7.93
CA GLY A 13 6.96 -17.90 9.10
C GLY A 13 5.44 -17.90 9.26
N PHE A 14 4.69 -17.04 8.58
CA PHE A 14 3.22 -17.07 8.61
C PHE A 14 2.70 -18.34 7.91
N GLU A 15 2.03 -19.22 8.65
CA GLU A 15 1.48 -20.49 8.13
C GLU A 15 2.53 -21.30 7.34
N GLY A 16 3.78 -21.31 7.83
CA GLY A 16 4.89 -22.04 7.20
C GLY A 16 5.46 -21.39 5.94
N ASN A 17 5.11 -20.13 5.64
CA ASN A 17 5.67 -19.41 4.51
C ASN A 17 7.21 -19.27 4.64
N ILE A 18 7.94 -19.73 3.62
CA ILE A 18 9.40 -19.63 3.53
C ILE A 18 9.86 -18.56 2.54
N GLU A 19 8.93 -18.00 1.76
CA GLU A 19 9.25 -17.03 0.72
C GLU A 19 9.29 -15.61 1.27
N LYS A 20 10.18 -14.79 0.71
CA LYS A 20 10.23 -13.37 1.05
C LYS A 20 8.94 -12.69 0.58
N PRO A 21 8.30 -11.86 1.42
CA PRO A 21 7.09 -11.15 1.03
C PRO A 21 7.32 -10.25 -0.18
N PHE A 22 6.37 -10.30 -1.10
CA PHE A 22 6.23 -9.41 -2.24
C PHE A 22 5.85 -8.00 -1.75
N ASP A 23 6.54 -6.98 -2.26
CA ASP A 23 6.18 -5.57 -2.01
C ASP A 23 5.48 -4.98 -3.22
N ALA A 24 4.19 -4.68 -3.05
CA ALA A 24 3.36 -4.17 -4.13
C ALA A 24 3.71 -2.73 -4.53
N ILE A 25 4.16 -1.88 -3.60
CA ILE A 25 4.52 -0.48 -3.91
C ILE A 25 5.86 -0.44 -4.64
N LEU A 26 6.87 -1.18 -4.18
CA LEU A 26 8.15 -1.28 -4.90
C LEU A 26 7.93 -1.82 -6.32
N THR A 27 7.05 -2.82 -6.47
CA THR A 27 6.70 -3.36 -7.78
C THR A 27 5.98 -2.32 -8.64
N ALA A 28 4.98 -1.62 -8.10
CA ALA A 28 4.29 -0.55 -8.81
C ALA A 28 5.25 0.58 -9.25
N LEU A 29 6.22 0.95 -8.40
CA LEU A 29 7.28 1.92 -8.72
C LEU A 29 8.26 1.42 -9.78
N SER A 30 8.45 0.11 -9.93
CA SER A 30 9.30 -0.48 -10.97
C SER A 30 8.63 -0.53 -12.35
N ILE A 31 7.29 -0.58 -12.38
CA ILE A 31 6.51 -0.66 -13.62
C ILE A 31 6.30 0.76 -14.19
N PRO A 32 6.46 1.00 -15.50
CA PRO A 32 6.27 2.33 -16.09
C PRO A 32 4.82 2.85 -16.07
N ALA A 33 3.84 1.94 -16.04
CA ALA A 33 2.44 2.26 -16.26
C ALA A 33 1.75 3.06 -15.13
N PRO A 34 1.95 2.79 -13.83
CA PRO A 34 1.28 3.56 -12.78
C PRO A 34 1.82 4.99 -12.70
N ASN A 35 0.91 5.95 -12.88
CA ASN A 35 1.17 7.39 -12.76
C ASN A 35 0.73 7.94 -11.40
N PHE A 36 -0.13 7.20 -10.70
CA PHE A 36 -0.54 7.45 -9.33
C PHE A 36 -0.32 6.18 -8.53
N ILE A 37 0.46 6.26 -7.44
CA ILE A 37 0.76 5.14 -6.56
C ILE A 37 0.53 5.60 -5.12
N ALA A 38 -0.27 4.86 -4.37
CA ALA A 38 -0.51 5.13 -2.96
C ALA A 38 -0.63 3.83 -2.15
N ARG A 39 -0.28 3.91 -0.86
CA ARG A 39 -0.57 2.88 0.13
C ARG A 39 -1.46 3.48 1.20
N THR A 40 -2.52 2.77 1.56
CA THR A 40 -3.49 3.17 2.60
C THR A 40 -3.63 2.06 3.64
N PHE A 41 -4.40 2.34 4.69
CA PHE A 41 -4.73 1.38 5.73
C PHE A 41 -6.22 1.47 6.02
N SER A 42 -6.94 0.35 5.98
CA SER A 42 -8.39 0.37 6.20
C SER A 42 -8.78 0.84 7.61
N GLY A 43 -7.85 0.81 8.56
CA GLY A 43 -8.04 1.36 9.91
C GLY A 43 -7.99 2.89 9.99
N ASP A 44 -7.59 3.58 8.91
CA ASP A 44 -7.73 5.03 8.73
C ASP A 44 -8.66 5.35 7.54
N PRO A 45 -9.99 5.25 7.73
CA PRO A 45 -10.95 5.45 6.66
C PRO A 45 -10.95 6.89 6.11
N LYS A 46 -10.49 7.88 6.89
CA LYS A 46 -10.42 9.28 6.42
C LYS A 46 -9.36 9.41 5.34
N THR A 47 -8.15 8.91 5.59
CA THR A 47 -7.05 8.93 4.62
C THR A 47 -7.38 8.04 3.41
N LEU A 48 -7.90 6.83 3.63
CA LEU A 48 -8.32 5.94 2.55
C LEU A 48 -9.34 6.62 1.62
N THR A 49 -10.37 7.26 2.20
CA THR A 49 -11.40 7.97 1.40
C THR A 49 -10.81 9.14 0.62
N ALA A 50 -9.88 9.89 1.21
CA ALA A 50 -9.23 11.01 0.52
C ALA A 50 -8.39 10.53 -0.68
N VAL A 51 -7.57 9.49 -0.48
CA VAL A 51 -6.72 8.91 -1.54
C VAL A 51 -7.57 8.31 -2.65
N LEU A 52 -8.65 7.59 -2.33
CA LEU A 52 -9.55 7.03 -3.33
C LEU A 52 -10.22 8.14 -4.17
N LYS A 53 -10.64 9.24 -3.54
CA LYS A 53 -11.20 10.40 -4.26
C LYS A 53 -10.17 11.02 -5.20
N GLU A 54 -8.95 11.23 -4.72
CA GLU A 54 -7.87 11.79 -5.53
C GLU A 54 -7.53 10.91 -6.74
N ALA A 55 -7.45 9.59 -6.55
CA ALA A 55 -7.22 8.65 -7.63
C ALA A 55 -8.38 8.61 -8.64
N LEU A 56 -9.63 8.71 -8.18
CA LEU A 56 -10.78 8.79 -9.08
C LEU A 56 -10.75 10.08 -9.92
N GLU A 57 -10.44 11.23 -9.33
CA GLU A 57 -10.28 12.48 -10.06
C GLU A 57 -9.10 12.43 -11.03
N PHE A 58 -7.98 11.81 -10.63
CA PHE A 58 -6.83 11.56 -11.49
C PHE A 58 -7.20 10.74 -12.74
N ASN A 59 -7.95 9.64 -12.55
CA ASN A 59 -8.41 8.79 -13.63
C ASN A 59 -9.44 9.50 -14.53
N ARG A 60 -10.38 10.26 -13.95
CA ARG A 60 -11.38 11.06 -14.68
C ARG A 60 -10.73 12.12 -15.57
N ALA A 61 -9.64 12.70 -15.11
CA ALA A 61 -8.82 13.61 -15.91
C ALA A 61 -7.95 12.90 -16.96
N HIS A 62 -8.14 11.59 -17.18
CA HIS A 62 -7.39 10.75 -18.13
C HIS A 62 -5.86 10.81 -17.94
N ARG A 63 -5.40 10.97 -16.69
CA ARG A 63 -3.97 11.14 -16.37
C ARG A 63 -3.18 9.83 -16.28
N GLY A 64 -3.86 8.70 -16.46
CA GLY A 64 -3.25 7.37 -16.56
C GLY A 64 -3.78 6.37 -15.54
N PHE A 65 -2.93 5.43 -15.14
CA PHE A 65 -3.29 4.34 -14.24
C PHE A 65 -2.97 4.68 -12.79
N ALA A 66 -3.96 4.49 -11.91
CA ALA A 66 -3.81 4.63 -10.46
C ALA A 66 -3.77 3.25 -9.79
N PHE A 67 -2.68 3.00 -9.06
CA PHE A 67 -2.48 1.82 -8.22
C PHE A 67 -2.57 2.21 -6.74
N ILE A 68 -3.45 1.54 -5.99
CA ILE A 68 -3.60 1.75 -4.55
C ILE A 68 -3.51 0.41 -3.86
N GLU A 69 -2.57 0.28 -2.93
CA GLU A 69 -2.50 -0.85 -2.01
C GLU A 69 -3.15 -0.47 -0.68
N ASP A 70 -4.24 -1.15 -0.32
CA ASP A 70 -4.87 -0.97 0.99
C ASP A 70 -4.46 -2.09 1.95
N LEU A 71 -3.78 -1.73 3.03
CA LEU A 71 -3.46 -2.65 4.11
C LEU A 71 -4.75 -2.97 4.87
N SER A 72 -5.28 -4.18 4.66
CA SER A 72 -6.55 -4.60 5.25
C SER A 72 -6.37 -5.81 6.16
N PRO A 73 -6.43 -5.65 7.49
CA PRO A 73 -6.29 -6.76 8.44
C PRO A 73 -7.42 -7.77 8.31
N CYS A 74 -7.07 -9.06 8.25
CA CYS A 74 -8.04 -10.14 8.34
C CYS A 74 -8.12 -10.62 9.79
N VAL A 75 -9.06 -10.06 10.56
CA VAL A 75 -9.19 -10.32 12.00
C VAL A 75 -9.33 -11.81 12.38
N THR A 76 -9.79 -12.65 11.46
CA THR A 76 -9.98 -14.09 11.70
C THR A 76 -8.69 -14.92 11.56
N TYR A 77 -7.82 -14.58 10.61
CA TYR A 77 -6.67 -15.42 10.23
C TYR A 77 -5.32 -14.72 10.38
N ASN A 78 -5.28 -13.39 10.35
CA ASN A 78 -4.05 -12.60 10.46
C ASN A 78 -4.37 -11.20 11.00
N ASP A 79 -4.56 -11.12 12.32
CA ASP A 79 -4.86 -9.84 12.99
C ASP A 79 -3.60 -8.97 13.12
N THR A 80 -3.44 -8.09 12.13
CA THR A 80 -2.34 -7.12 12.04
C THR A 80 -2.80 -5.70 12.35
N TYR A 81 -4.01 -5.52 12.91
CA TYR A 81 -4.60 -4.19 13.05
C TYR A 81 -3.77 -3.26 13.95
N LYS A 82 -3.32 -3.76 15.11
CA LYS A 82 -2.46 -3.00 16.03
C LYS A 82 -1.11 -2.66 15.40
N LEU A 83 -0.50 -3.66 14.76
CA LEU A 83 0.79 -3.52 14.09
C LEU A 83 0.76 -2.40 13.05
N TRP A 84 -0.25 -2.37 12.19
CA TRP A 84 -0.36 -1.33 11.15
C TRP A 84 -0.69 0.03 11.72
N ARG A 85 -1.53 0.12 12.75
CA ARG A 85 -1.82 1.39 13.41
C ARG A 85 -0.57 2.06 13.99
N GLU A 86 0.41 1.28 14.46
CA GLU A 86 1.67 1.80 15.00
C GLU A 86 2.70 2.13 13.92
N ARG A 87 2.66 1.43 12.78
CA ARG A 87 3.69 1.54 11.73
C ARG A 87 3.33 2.42 10.55
N VAL A 88 2.05 2.59 10.26
CA VAL A 88 1.61 3.41 9.13
C VAL A 88 1.87 4.87 9.46
N VAL A 89 2.60 5.53 8.56
CA VAL A 89 2.93 6.96 8.65
C VAL A 89 2.38 7.69 7.44
N ASP A 90 1.93 8.91 7.68
CA ASP A 90 1.49 9.80 6.61
C ASP A 90 2.71 10.47 5.97
N VAL A 91 3.11 9.94 4.81
CA VAL A 91 4.28 10.43 4.07
C VAL A 91 4.14 11.89 3.62
N SER A 92 2.91 12.40 3.46
CA SER A 92 2.67 13.80 3.07
C SER A 92 3.12 14.81 4.13
N LYS A 93 3.30 14.36 5.37
CA LYS A 93 3.77 15.17 6.50
C LYS A 93 5.27 15.10 6.71
N LEU A 94 5.99 14.29 5.93
CA LEU A 94 7.44 14.15 6.07
C LEU A 94 8.16 15.37 5.48
N PRO A 95 9.17 15.93 6.17
CA PRO A 95 9.98 17.01 5.64
C PRO A 95 10.64 16.63 4.30
N GLY A 96 10.46 17.47 3.28
CA GLY A 96 11.06 17.24 1.97
C GLY A 96 10.37 16.17 1.12
N TYR A 97 9.18 15.70 1.50
CA TYR A 97 8.38 14.79 0.67
C TYR A 97 8.00 15.45 -0.65
N ASN A 98 8.37 14.81 -1.76
CA ASN A 98 7.99 15.21 -3.11
C ASN A 98 7.38 14.00 -3.84
N PRO A 99 6.05 13.95 -4.06
CA PRO A 99 5.40 12.82 -4.72
C PRO A 99 5.80 12.65 -6.19
N SER A 100 6.42 13.66 -6.81
CA SER A 100 6.94 13.57 -8.17
C SER A 100 8.39 13.06 -8.25
N ASP A 101 9.11 12.96 -7.13
CA ASP A 101 10.46 12.38 -7.11
C ASP A 101 10.39 10.86 -6.96
N ARG A 102 10.27 10.17 -8.10
CA ARG A 102 10.21 8.70 -8.14
C ARG A 102 11.43 8.03 -7.50
N LYS A 103 12.63 8.64 -7.60
CA LYS A 103 13.85 8.06 -7.00
C LYS A 103 13.81 8.17 -5.47
N ALA A 104 13.27 9.26 -4.94
CA ALA A 104 13.05 9.39 -3.50
C ALA A 104 12.02 8.38 -2.99
N MET A 105 10.97 8.07 -3.76
CA MET A 105 9.95 7.09 -3.34
C MET A 105 10.51 5.68 -3.14
N PHE A 106 11.46 5.24 -3.99
CA PHE A 106 12.14 3.95 -3.80
C PHE A 106 12.92 3.84 -2.47
N ARG A 107 13.29 4.97 -1.85
CA ARG A 107 13.99 4.97 -0.55
C ARG A 107 13.05 4.99 0.64
N LEU A 108 11.77 5.29 0.42
CA LEU A 108 10.74 5.33 1.46
C LEU A 108 10.02 3.97 1.65
N CYS A 109 10.23 3.04 0.72
CA CYS A 109 9.63 1.71 0.71
C CYS A 109 10.56 0.68 1.33
#